data_AF-A0A2G8R8I2-F1
#
_entry.id   AF-A0A2G8R8I2-F1
#
_cell.length_a   1.000
_cell.length_b   1.000
_cell.length_c   1.000
_cell.angle_alpha   90.00
_cell.angle_beta   90.00
_cell.angle_gamma   90.00
#
_symmetry.space_group_name_H-M   'P 1'
#
loop_
_entity.id
_entity.type
_entity.pdbx_description
1 polymer ?
#
loop_
_entity_poly.entity_id
_entity_poly.type
_entity_poly.pdbx_seq_one_letter_code
_entity_poly.pdbx_strand_id
1 'polypeptide(L)'
;MKKLPHALAFATLGALPAEAQTEATDRFASDAVYTVAPQLGRLTDDVLYGSVWTDTRTLALRDRSLITMAALLAAGQSGQIAGPVVAALDSGVTPEELSEAVTHLAFYSGWPVALSSIAVITDIFTQRGITVQIDADTNLLPYDEDAESARLAAVDANARPVSPGLADATDNVVFAEIWRRPGLAPRDRSMMTVAALIAMGQSEQVPFHLNRAMDNGLSFEEAQEIPHQVAYYTGWPKSFSALSPMRSVFEDRGEIEAAASEDDAEVTTLSVVRSGSDPAQGPGERFTGNVTVSTTFSAPGDARLSGGHVQFEAGAHTAWHSHPLGQTLYITSGCALVQIDGQDPITAATGDIVQIPADARHWHGATAEGEMTHLAILEQLDSKGTTWMEKLDAQTYAAAAAACD
;
A
#
# COMPACT_ATOMS: atom_id res chain seq x y z
N MET A 1 3.46 60.60 3.07
CA MET A 1 2.68 59.35 3.08
C MET A 1 2.48 58.93 1.63
N LYS A 2 3.34 58.04 1.12
CA LYS A 2 3.40 57.67 -0.30
C LYS A 2 2.61 56.38 -0.52
N LYS A 3 1.56 56.47 -1.34
CA LYS A 3 0.97 55.35 -2.08
C LYS A 3 1.78 55.18 -3.39
N LEU A 4 1.97 53.95 -3.83
CA LEU A 4 2.37 53.58 -5.20
C LEU A 4 1.48 52.40 -5.67
N PRO A 5 1.34 52.14 -6.98
CA PRO A 5 0.02 52.07 -7.62
C PRO A 5 -0.26 50.73 -8.34
N HIS A 6 -1.53 50.57 -8.72
CA HIS A 6 -2.00 49.59 -9.72
C HIS A 6 -1.84 50.14 -11.15
N ALA A 7 -1.69 49.24 -12.14
CA ALA A 7 -1.98 49.45 -13.56
C ALA A 7 -2.14 48.06 -14.24
N LEU A 8 -3.05 47.74 -15.17
CA LEU A 8 -4.11 48.41 -15.94
C LEU A 8 -4.97 47.26 -16.57
N ALA A 9 -6.31 47.17 -16.46
CA ALA A 9 -7.41 47.69 -17.33
C ALA A 9 -7.59 46.94 -18.69
N PHE A 10 -8.77 46.68 -19.31
CA PHE A 10 -10.08 47.35 -19.38
C PHE A 10 -11.22 46.40 -19.90
N ALA A 11 -12.47 46.61 -19.47
CA ALA A 11 -13.68 46.58 -20.32
C ALA A 11 -14.89 47.23 -19.59
N THR A 12 -15.76 47.92 -20.34
CA THR A 12 -16.71 48.97 -19.90
C THR A 12 -18.15 48.52 -19.64
N LEU A 13 -18.76 49.18 -18.62
CA LEU A 13 -20.17 49.55 -18.36
C LEU A 13 -21.34 48.55 -18.60
N GLY A 14 -22.01 48.20 -17.49
CA GLY A 14 -23.43 47.92 -17.39
C GLY A 14 -23.89 48.03 -15.93
N ALA A 15 -24.77 48.97 -15.62
CA ALA A 15 -25.29 49.15 -14.25
C ALA A 15 -26.26 48.01 -13.88
N LEU A 16 -26.02 47.37 -12.74
CA LEU A 16 -26.96 46.46 -12.06
C LEU A 16 -26.87 46.67 -10.53
N PRO A 17 -27.96 46.39 -9.79
CA PRO A 17 -28.21 46.98 -8.48
C PRO A 17 -27.35 46.37 -7.37
N ALA A 18 -27.17 47.17 -6.32
CA ALA A 18 -26.55 46.77 -5.07
C ALA A 18 -27.35 45.63 -4.42
N GLU A 19 -26.76 44.42 -4.38
CA GLU A 19 -26.93 43.41 -3.33
C GLU A 19 -26.09 42.18 -3.67
N ALA A 20 -24.80 42.28 -3.32
CA ALA A 20 -23.96 41.18 -2.88
C ALA A 20 -22.63 41.82 -2.48
N GLN A 21 -22.58 42.36 -1.26
CA GLN A 21 -21.30 42.41 -0.57
C GLN A 21 -20.92 40.96 -0.31
N THR A 22 -20.20 40.34 -1.24
CA THR A 22 -19.47 39.12 -0.95
C THR A 22 -18.43 39.51 0.09
N GLU A 23 -18.69 39.15 1.36
CA GLU A 23 -17.63 38.98 2.33
C GLU A 23 -16.54 38.17 1.63
N ALA A 24 -15.33 38.71 1.56
CA ALA A 24 -14.17 37.95 1.10
C ALA A 24 -14.01 36.80 2.10
N THR A 25 -14.54 35.62 1.77
CA THR A 25 -14.40 34.46 2.61
C THR A 25 -12.95 34.00 2.54
N ASP A 26 -12.37 33.76 3.71
CA ASP A 26 -10.99 33.31 3.94
C ASP A 26 -10.85 31.84 3.47
N ARG A 27 -11.12 31.58 2.18
CA ARG A 27 -11.23 30.24 1.59
C ARG A 27 -9.99 29.89 0.75
N PHE A 28 -9.54 28.64 0.87
CA PHE A 28 -8.39 28.10 0.14
C PHE A 28 -8.79 27.59 -1.24
N ALA A 29 -9.95 26.95 -1.36
CA ALA A 29 -10.46 26.46 -2.64
C ALA A 29 -10.94 27.60 -3.54
N SER A 30 -10.54 27.55 -4.81
CA SER A 30 -10.90 28.57 -5.80
C SER A 30 -12.38 28.53 -6.17
N ASP A 31 -12.87 29.65 -6.70
CA ASP A 31 -14.23 29.75 -7.28
C ASP A 31 -14.49 28.66 -8.32
N ALA A 32 -13.47 28.30 -9.11
CA ALA A 32 -13.56 27.23 -10.08
C ALA A 32 -13.82 25.86 -9.42
N VAL A 33 -13.15 25.55 -8.31
CA VAL A 33 -13.41 24.32 -7.54
C VAL A 33 -14.83 24.34 -7.00
N TYR A 34 -15.29 25.45 -6.41
CA TYR A 34 -16.66 25.55 -5.93
C TYR A 34 -17.72 25.48 -7.02
N THR A 35 -17.39 25.95 -8.23
CA THR A 35 -18.28 25.88 -9.39
C THR A 35 -18.42 24.45 -9.91
N VAL A 36 -17.31 23.70 -10.00
CA VAL A 36 -17.28 22.37 -10.61
C VAL A 36 -17.56 21.25 -9.60
N ALA A 37 -17.00 21.35 -8.40
CA ALA A 37 -17.06 20.34 -7.35
C ALA A 37 -17.21 21.01 -5.96
N PRO A 38 -18.39 21.59 -5.64
CA PRO A 38 -18.60 22.37 -4.41
C PRO A 38 -18.30 21.58 -3.13
N GLN A 39 -18.58 20.28 -3.10
CA GLN A 39 -18.23 19.45 -1.95
C GLN A 39 -16.71 19.32 -1.77
N LEU A 40 -15.94 19.25 -2.85
CA LEU A 40 -14.48 19.24 -2.80
C LEU A 40 -13.96 20.58 -2.28
N GLY A 41 -14.55 21.70 -2.73
CA GLY A 41 -14.21 23.02 -2.20
C GLY A 41 -14.41 23.08 -0.68
N ARG A 42 -15.59 22.66 -0.21
CA ARG A 42 -15.89 22.61 1.22
C ARG A 42 -14.93 21.72 2.00
N LEU A 43 -14.62 20.52 1.51
CA LEU A 43 -13.67 19.61 2.16
C LEU A 43 -12.23 20.16 2.14
N THR A 44 -11.86 20.92 1.12
CA THR A 44 -10.55 21.58 1.04
C THR A 44 -10.44 22.64 2.13
N ASP A 45 -11.46 23.48 2.28
CA ASP A 45 -11.46 24.57 3.26
C ASP A 45 -11.64 24.07 4.70
N ASP A 46 -12.65 23.23 4.95
CA ASP A 46 -13.02 22.82 6.30
C ASP A 46 -12.10 21.73 6.84
N VAL A 47 -11.75 20.73 6.02
CA VAL A 47 -11.07 19.52 6.48
C VAL A 47 -9.57 19.61 6.23
N LEU A 48 -9.15 19.75 4.97
CA LEU A 48 -7.72 19.77 4.67
C LEU A 48 -7.05 20.98 5.32
N TYR A 49 -7.44 22.20 4.95
CA TYR A 49 -6.78 23.38 5.49
C TYR A 49 -7.35 23.82 6.84
N GLY A 50 -8.65 23.64 7.09
CA GLY A 50 -9.31 24.06 8.32
C GLY A 50 -9.06 23.14 9.53
N SER A 51 -8.66 21.89 9.32
CA SER A 51 -8.40 20.91 10.38
C SER A 51 -7.01 20.30 10.30
N VAL A 52 -6.65 19.68 9.17
CA VAL A 52 -5.38 18.91 9.06
C VAL A 52 -4.16 19.83 9.13
N TRP A 53 -4.16 20.95 8.38
CA TRP A 53 -3.04 21.90 8.42
C TRP A 53 -3.00 22.76 9.67
N THR A 54 -4.13 23.04 10.30
CA THR A 54 -4.21 23.86 11.52
C THR A 54 -3.87 23.07 12.78
N ASP A 55 -4.01 21.73 12.75
CA ASP A 55 -3.63 20.87 13.87
C ASP A 55 -2.10 20.71 13.97
N THR A 56 -1.52 21.60 14.77
CA THR A 56 -0.07 21.68 15.04
C THR A 56 0.32 21.10 16.40
N ARG A 57 -0.60 20.38 17.07
CA ARG A 57 -0.35 19.81 18.39
C ARG A 57 0.72 18.71 18.35
N THR A 58 0.70 17.93 17.28
CA THR A 58 1.60 16.78 17.08
C THR A 58 2.66 17.05 16.02
N LEU A 59 2.27 17.65 14.89
CA LEU A 59 3.17 17.88 13.76
C LEU A 59 3.18 19.37 13.38
N ALA A 60 4.34 20.00 13.48
CA ALA A 60 4.49 21.42 13.18
C ALA A 60 4.21 21.74 11.70
N LEU A 61 3.80 22.98 11.40
CA LEU A 61 3.59 23.44 10.02
C LEU A 61 4.83 23.26 9.13
N ARG A 62 6.02 23.46 9.71
CA ARG A 62 7.31 23.19 9.07
C ARG A 62 7.37 21.75 8.53
N ASP A 63 7.07 20.78 9.39
CA ASP A 63 7.17 19.37 9.08
C ASP A 63 6.04 18.89 8.16
N ARG A 64 4.81 19.38 8.36
CA ARG A 64 3.69 19.16 7.43
C ARG A 64 4.03 19.64 6.02
N SER A 65 4.72 20.77 5.89
CA SER A 65 5.13 21.32 4.60
C SER A 65 6.17 20.43 3.92
N LEU A 66 7.18 19.96 4.66
CA LEU A 66 8.20 19.04 4.14
C LEU A 66 7.61 17.68 3.74
N ILE A 67 6.74 17.08 4.57
CA ILE A 67 6.02 15.83 4.27
C ILE A 67 5.17 15.99 3.00
N THR A 68 4.44 17.10 2.88
CA THR A 68 3.59 17.37 1.71
C THR A 68 4.42 17.52 0.44
N MET A 69 5.55 18.24 0.53
CA MET A 69 6.49 18.38 -0.59
C MET A 69 7.06 17.01 -1.01
N ALA A 70 7.48 16.18 -0.05
CA ALA A 70 7.95 14.83 -0.31
C ALA A 70 6.89 13.98 -1.02
N ALA A 71 5.65 14.02 -0.52
CA ALA A 71 4.55 13.25 -1.06
C ALA A 71 4.18 13.65 -2.50
N LEU A 72 4.11 14.96 -2.79
CA LEU A 72 3.82 15.47 -4.12
C LEU A 72 4.93 15.16 -5.13
N LEU A 73 6.20 15.29 -4.72
CA LEU A 73 7.33 14.92 -5.57
C LEU A 73 7.36 13.40 -5.82
N ALA A 74 7.19 12.58 -4.79
CA ALA A 74 7.03 11.13 -4.93
C ALA A 74 5.88 10.72 -5.86
N ALA A 75 4.79 11.49 -5.89
CA ALA A 75 3.65 11.26 -6.78
C ALA A 75 3.83 11.84 -8.20
N GLY A 76 4.99 12.42 -8.53
CA GLY A 76 5.24 13.07 -9.82
C GLY A 76 4.47 14.37 -10.03
N GLN A 77 3.93 14.96 -8.97
CA GLN A 77 3.09 16.17 -8.99
C GLN A 77 3.92 17.45 -8.74
N SER A 78 5.09 17.57 -9.38
CA SER A 78 6.01 18.70 -9.16
C SER A 78 5.37 20.07 -9.42
N GLY A 79 4.39 20.16 -10.32
CA GLY A 79 3.64 21.40 -10.58
C GLY A 79 2.73 21.86 -9.42
N GLN A 80 2.47 21.00 -8.44
CA GLN A 80 1.57 21.29 -7.31
C GLN A 80 2.32 21.65 -6.01
N ILE A 81 3.65 21.66 -6.02
CA ILE A 81 4.45 21.90 -4.79
C ILE A 81 4.51 23.37 -4.36
N ALA A 82 3.97 24.30 -5.16
CA ALA A 82 4.14 25.72 -4.90
C ALA A 82 3.57 26.16 -3.53
N GLY A 83 2.36 25.70 -3.19
CA GLY A 83 1.75 25.96 -1.88
C GLY A 83 2.59 25.42 -0.71
N PRO A 84 2.96 24.13 -0.71
CA PRO A 84 3.83 23.54 0.31
C PRO A 84 5.21 24.21 0.43
N VAL A 85 5.85 24.61 -0.67
CA VAL A 85 7.14 25.34 -0.62
C VAL A 85 6.96 26.72 0.02
N VAL A 86 5.90 27.44 -0.32
CA VAL A 86 5.54 28.71 0.32
C VAL A 86 5.32 28.52 1.82
N ALA A 87 4.52 27.53 2.21
CA ALA A 87 4.25 27.22 3.61
C ALA A 87 5.51 26.79 4.38
N ALA A 88 6.41 26.03 3.74
CA ALA A 88 7.70 25.64 4.30
C ALA A 88 8.55 26.88 4.63
N LEU A 89 8.72 27.78 3.65
CA LEU A 89 9.48 29.03 3.84
C LEU A 89 8.87 29.91 4.95
N ASP A 90 7.53 30.04 4.96
CA ASP A 90 6.82 30.83 5.97
C ASP A 90 6.92 30.21 7.38
N SER A 91 7.14 28.90 7.46
CA SER A 91 7.35 28.15 8.70
C SER A 91 8.83 28.02 9.08
N GLY A 92 9.73 28.72 8.38
CA GLY A 92 11.16 28.80 8.72
C GLY A 92 12.05 27.73 8.07
N VAL A 93 11.56 26.95 7.11
CA VAL A 93 12.44 26.13 6.26
C VAL A 93 13.31 27.07 5.42
N THR A 94 14.62 26.84 5.47
CA THR A 94 15.61 27.62 4.74
C THR A 94 15.69 27.20 3.27
N PRO A 95 16.14 28.10 2.38
CA PRO A 95 16.43 27.72 1.00
C PRO A 95 17.45 26.58 0.87
N GLU A 96 18.42 26.51 1.80
CA GLU A 96 19.41 25.44 1.90
C GLU A 96 18.75 24.09 2.22
N GLU A 97 17.83 24.04 3.19
CA GLU A 97 17.07 22.83 3.51
C GLU A 97 16.17 22.39 2.34
N LEU A 98 15.55 23.33 1.62
CA LEU A 98 14.78 23.01 0.41
C LEU A 98 15.65 22.42 -0.70
N SER A 99 16.85 22.98 -0.90
CA SER A 99 17.81 22.44 -1.85
C SER A 99 18.19 21.01 -1.50
N GLU A 100 18.55 20.76 -0.23
CA GLU A 100 18.92 19.42 0.24
C GLU A 100 17.76 18.42 0.19
N ALA A 101 16.54 18.87 0.49
CA ALA A 101 15.34 18.07 0.37
C ALA A 101 15.09 17.61 -1.08
N VAL A 102 15.23 18.51 -2.06
CA VAL A 102 15.08 18.17 -3.49
C VAL A 102 16.20 17.23 -3.94
N THR A 103 17.45 17.48 -3.53
CA THR A 103 18.57 16.59 -3.82
C THR A 103 18.35 15.19 -3.25
N HIS A 104 17.88 15.07 -2.01
CA HIS A 104 17.57 13.79 -1.37
C HIS A 104 16.47 13.05 -2.11
N LEU A 105 15.36 13.74 -2.42
CA LEU A 105 14.22 13.15 -3.11
C LEU A 105 14.54 12.79 -4.58
N ALA A 106 15.62 13.28 -5.17
CA ALA A 106 16.07 12.81 -6.48
C ALA A 106 16.44 11.30 -6.46
N PHE A 107 16.95 10.80 -5.33
CA PHE A 107 17.31 9.38 -5.14
C PHE A 107 16.11 8.50 -4.79
N TYR A 108 15.12 9.05 -4.08
CA TYR A 108 13.95 8.29 -3.62
C TYR A 108 12.75 8.40 -4.56
N SER A 109 12.52 9.57 -5.14
CA SER A 109 11.39 9.87 -6.03
C SER A 109 11.78 9.98 -7.51
N GLY A 110 13.08 9.92 -7.81
CA GLY A 110 13.62 9.93 -9.17
C GLY A 110 14.09 11.30 -9.67
N TRP A 111 15.15 11.27 -10.48
CA TRP A 111 15.85 12.45 -11.02
C TRP A 111 14.95 13.45 -11.77
N PRO A 112 14.06 13.02 -12.69
CA PRO A 112 13.23 13.96 -13.47
C PRO A 112 12.28 14.79 -12.63
N VAL A 113 11.78 14.24 -11.52
CA VAL A 113 10.87 14.95 -10.63
C VAL A 113 11.62 16.02 -9.83
N ALA A 114 12.81 15.70 -9.34
CA ALA A 114 13.68 16.69 -8.70
C ALA A 114 14.00 17.85 -9.65
N LEU A 115 14.41 17.57 -10.89
CA LEU A 115 14.69 18.60 -11.90
C LEU A 115 13.46 19.48 -12.22
N SER A 116 12.27 18.87 -12.28
CA SER A 116 11.03 19.58 -12.55
C SER A 116 10.60 20.47 -11.37
N SER A 117 10.94 20.09 -10.14
CA SER A 117 10.67 20.89 -8.93
C SER A 117 11.51 22.17 -8.86
N ILE A 118 12.73 22.16 -9.40
CA ILE A 118 13.65 23.31 -9.40
C ILE A 118 13.02 24.52 -10.08
N ALA A 119 12.31 24.33 -11.20
CA ALA A 119 11.63 25.43 -11.90
C ALA A 119 10.60 26.13 -11.00
N VAL A 120 9.77 25.34 -10.30
CA VAL A 120 8.74 25.88 -9.39
C VAL A 120 9.37 26.61 -8.20
N ILE A 121 10.42 26.04 -7.60
CA ILE A 121 11.14 26.67 -6.47
C ILE A 121 11.83 27.97 -6.92
N THR A 122 12.44 27.97 -8.10
CA THR A 122 13.11 29.16 -8.66
C THR A 122 12.12 30.31 -8.89
N ASP A 123 10.93 30.00 -9.40
CA ASP A 123 9.88 31.00 -9.59
C ASP A 123 9.43 31.60 -8.25
N ILE A 124 9.31 30.78 -7.21
CA ILE A 124 8.94 31.23 -5.86
C ILE A 124 10.04 32.09 -5.24
N PHE A 125 11.30 31.69 -5.35
CA PHE A 125 12.44 32.48 -4.86
C PHE A 125 12.49 33.85 -5.57
N THR A 126 12.29 33.87 -6.88
CA THR A 126 12.22 35.11 -7.67
C THR A 126 11.09 36.00 -7.19
N GLN A 127 9.88 35.47 -7.01
CA GLN A 127 8.72 36.21 -6.52
C GLN A 127 8.91 36.76 -5.10
N ARG A 128 9.64 36.03 -4.24
CA ARG A 128 9.93 36.43 -2.86
C ARG A 128 11.20 37.27 -2.72
N GLY A 129 11.93 37.52 -3.81
CA GLY A 129 13.22 38.24 -3.78
C GLY A 129 14.32 37.49 -3.02
N ILE A 130 14.20 36.16 -2.89
CA ILE A 130 15.19 35.31 -2.23
C ILE A 130 16.35 35.10 -3.22
N THR A 131 17.54 35.55 -2.82
CA THR A 131 18.78 35.27 -3.56
C THR A 131 19.55 34.20 -2.81
N VAL A 132 19.79 33.07 -3.47
CA VAL A 132 20.54 31.93 -2.92
C VAL A 132 21.86 31.75 -3.62
N GLN A 133 22.89 31.45 -2.85
CA GLN A 133 24.17 30.92 -3.31
C GLN A 133 24.47 29.70 -2.43
N ILE A 134 24.14 28.52 -2.93
CA ILE A 134 24.28 27.25 -2.20
C ILE A 134 25.44 26.51 -2.84
N ASP A 135 26.51 26.33 -2.08
CA ASP A 135 27.67 25.55 -2.50
C ASP A 135 27.40 24.05 -2.28
N ALA A 136 28.03 23.22 -3.10
CA ALA A 136 28.01 21.77 -2.87
C ALA A 136 28.79 21.45 -1.60
N ASP A 137 28.08 21.24 -0.49
CA ASP A 137 28.72 20.87 0.77
C ASP A 137 29.28 19.44 0.70
N THR A 138 30.56 19.31 1.04
CA THR A 138 31.31 18.06 1.10
C THR A 138 31.65 17.66 2.54
N ASN A 139 31.26 18.45 3.54
CA ASN A 139 31.44 18.15 4.95
C ASN A 139 30.35 17.22 5.45
N LEU A 140 30.58 15.92 5.31
CA LEU A 140 29.62 14.90 5.71
C LEU A 140 29.58 14.74 7.24
N LEU A 141 28.38 14.51 7.77
CA LEU A 141 28.13 14.10 9.15
C LEU A 141 28.92 12.81 9.49
N PRO A 142 29.22 12.56 10.77
CA PRO A 142 29.93 11.35 11.19
C PRO A 142 29.28 10.07 10.66
N TYR A 143 30.11 9.08 10.31
CA TYR A 143 29.65 7.76 9.92
C TYR A 143 29.49 6.90 11.17
N ASP A 144 28.32 6.28 11.33
CA ASP A 144 28.03 5.35 12.42
C ASP A 144 28.27 3.92 11.93
N GLU A 145 29.44 3.36 12.23
CA GLU A 145 29.82 2.02 11.79
C GLU A 145 28.89 0.94 12.35
N ASP A 146 28.44 1.10 13.60
CA ASP A 146 27.61 0.11 14.28
C ASP A 146 26.19 0.10 13.70
N ALA A 147 25.60 1.29 13.49
CA ALA A 147 24.27 1.41 12.88
C ALA A 147 24.25 0.94 11.40
N GLU A 148 25.37 1.09 10.68
CA GLU A 148 25.45 0.75 9.27
C GLU A 148 25.85 -0.71 9.01
N SER A 149 26.42 -1.41 9.98
CA SER A 149 26.88 -2.81 9.82
C SER A 149 25.73 -3.75 9.42
N ALA A 150 24.56 -3.63 10.04
CA ALA A 150 23.41 -4.48 9.71
C ALA A 150 22.89 -4.22 8.29
N ARG A 151 22.86 -2.94 7.88
CA ARG A 151 22.44 -2.53 6.54
C ARG A 151 23.42 -3.03 5.47
N LEU A 152 24.73 -2.90 5.69
CA LEU A 152 25.77 -3.40 4.79
C LEU A 152 25.62 -4.92 4.57
N ALA A 153 25.48 -5.68 5.67
CA ALA A 153 25.28 -7.13 5.59
C ALA A 153 24.01 -7.50 4.80
N ALA A 154 22.91 -6.75 4.99
CA ALA A 154 21.67 -6.96 4.25
C ALA A 154 21.84 -6.64 2.75
N VAL A 155 22.56 -5.59 2.39
CA VAL A 155 22.85 -5.24 0.98
C VAL A 155 23.76 -6.29 0.33
N ASP A 156 24.78 -6.76 1.04
CA ASP A 156 25.70 -7.80 0.56
C ASP A 156 25.00 -9.14 0.34
N ALA A 157 24.05 -9.50 1.22
CA ALA A 157 23.31 -10.75 1.11
C ALA A 157 22.25 -10.72 0.00
N ASN A 158 21.54 -9.60 -0.15
CA ASN A 158 20.34 -9.53 -1.00
C ASN A 158 20.59 -8.83 -2.33
N ALA A 159 21.19 -7.64 -2.31
CA ALA A 159 21.32 -6.80 -3.51
C ALA A 159 22.58 -7.16 -4.32
N ARG A 160 23.73 -7.34 -3.66
CA ARG A 160 25.02 -7.55 -4.36
C ARG A 160 25.04 -8.78 -5.28
N PRO A 161 24.46 -9.95 -4.93
CA PRO A 161 24.47 -11.12 -5.81
C PRO A 161 23.60 -10.93 -7.06
N VAL A 162 22.62 -10.04 -7.02
CA VAL A 162 21.65 -9.80 -8.10
C VAL A 162 22.07 -8.59 -8.95
N SER A 163 22.54 -7.51 -8.32
CA SER A 163 22.93 -6.26 -8.97
C SER A 163 24.10 -5.60 -8.21
N PRO A 164 25.36 -5.96 -8.52
CA PRO A 164 26.54 -5.42 -7.84
C PRO A 164 26.64 -3.89 -7.92
N GLY A 165 26.36 -3.31 -9.08
CA GLY A 165 26.43 -1.86 -9.28
C GLY A 165 25.40 -1.08 -8.45
N LEU A 166 24.21 -1.67 -8.23
CA LEU A 166 23.21 -1.07 -7.35
C LEU A 166 23.64 -1.15 -5.88
N ALA A 167 24.20 -2.28 -5.46
CA ALA A 167 24.76 -2.44 -4.11
C ALA A 167 25.89 -1.41 -3.86
N ASP A 168 26.83 -1.29 -4.80
CA ASP A 168 27.94 -0.32 -4.71
C ASP A 168 27.45 1.13 -4.64
N ALA A 169 26.44 1.51 -5.43
CA ALA A 169 25.86 2.84 -5.38
C ALA A 169 25.09 3.08 -4.07
N THR A 170 24.41 2.06 -3.55
CA THR A 170 23.71 2.13 -2.26
C THR A 170 24.70 2.43 -1.14
N ASP A 171 25.82 1.71 -1.09
CA ASP A 171 26.82 1.88 -0.06
C ASP A 171 27.57 3.22 -0.20
N ASN A 172 28.10 3.49 -1.39
CA ASN A 172 29.07 4.58 -1.57
C ASN A 172 28.45 5.93 -1.92
N VAL A 173 27.23 5.97 -2.46
CA VAL A 173 26.55 7.21 -2.83
C VAL A 173 25.39 7.48 -1.88
N VAL A 174 24.47 6.54 -1.71
CA VAL A 174 23.27 6.79 -0.90
C VAL A 174 23.63 6.93 0.58
N PHE A 175 24.20 5.89 1.20
CA PHE A 175 24.44 5.90 2.65
C PHE A 175 25.75 6.57 3.06
N ALA A 176 26.83 6.43 2.28
CA ALA A 176 28.10 7.08 2.60
C ALA A 176 28.13 8.58 2.27
N GLU A 177 27.24 9.10 1.41
CA GLU A 177 27.18 10.52 1.03
C GLU A 177 25.80 11.13 1.32
N ILE A 178 24.75 10.79 0.57
CA ILE A 178 23.45 11.49 0.60
C ILE A 178 22.84 11.53 2.01
N TRP A 179 22.87 10.42 2.74
CA TRP A 179 22.35 10.35 4.12
C TRP A 179 23.15 11.15 5.15
N ARG A 180 24.37 11.56 4.80
CA ARG A 180 25.31 12.25 5.69
C ARG A 180 25.46 13.73 5.34
N ARG A 181 24.76 14.24 4.34
CA ARG A 181 24.80 15.67 4.00
C ARG A 181 24.16 16.51 5.13
N PRO A 182 24.82 17.57 5.63
CA PRO A 182 24.40 18.27 6.85
C PRO A 182 23.31 19.33 6.63
N GLY A 183 23.07 19.77 5.39
CA GLY A 183 22.11 20.85 5.12
C GLY A 183 20.62 20.46 5.30
N LEU A 184 20.33 19.19 5.61
CA LEU A 184 19.05 18.76 6.13
C LEU A 184 19.30 17.82 7.31
N ALA A 185 18.68 18.09 8.46
CA ALA A 185 18.86 17.31 9.67
C ALA A 185 18.51 15.82 9.42
N PRO A 186 19.22 14.86 10.05
CA PRO A 186 18.93 13.43 9.88
C PRO A 186 17.46 13.06 10.17
N ARG A 187 16.83 13.71 11.16
CA ARG A 187 15.41 13.56 11.48
C ARG A 187 14.52 13.89 10.28
N ASP A 188 14.71 15.08 9.73
CA ASP A 188 13.86 15.62 8.65
C ASP A 188 14.07 14.84 7.35
N ARG A 189 15.33 14.46 7.06
CA ARG A 189 15.67 13.60 5.93
C ARG A 189 14.95 12.25 6.00
N SER A 190 14.97 11.61 7.17
CA SER A 190 14.24 10.36 7.38
C SER A 190 12.73 10.53 7.26
N MET A 191 12.16 11.56 7.90
CA MET A 191 10.73 11.88 7.84
C MET A 191 10.24 12.06 6.40
N MET A 192 10.96 12.85 5.60
CA MET A 192 10.66 13.05 4.18
C MET A 192 10.78 11.76 3.37
N THR A 193 11.74 10.89 3.71
CA THR A 193 11.90 9.58 3.06
C THR A 193 10.69 8.69 3.32
N VAL A 194 10.25 8.58 4.58
CA VAL A 194 9.05 7.80 4.95
C VAL A 194 7.83 8.34 4.20
N ALA A 195 7.62 9.66 4.18
CA ALA A 195 6.53 10.28 3.44
C ALA A 195 6.55 9.96 1.93
N ALA A 196 7.73 10.01 1.30
CA ALA A 196 7.90 9.68 -0.11
C ALA A 196 7.60 8.20 -0.41
N LEU A 197 8.07 7.28 0.43
CA LEU A 197 7.81 5.84 0.27
C LEU A 197 6.33 5.51 0.38
N ILE A 198 5.62 6.09 1.37
CA ILE A 198 4.17 5.95 1.51
C ILE A 198 3.47 6.51 0.27
N ALA A 199 3.87 7.70 -0.20
CA ALA A 199 3.30 8.34 -1.38
C ALA A 199 3.50 7.55 -2.69
N MET A 200 4.54 6.72 -2.80
CA MET A 200 4.76 5.81 -3.94
C MET A 200 4.07 4.45 -3.75
N GLY A 201 3.57 4.13 -2.56
CA GLY A 201 3.03 2.81 -2.22
C GLY A 201 4.11 1.75 -1.97
N GLN A 202 5.35 2.16 -1.70
CA GLN A 202 6.51 1.29 -1.44
C GLN A 202 6.57 0.86 0.04
N SER A 203 5.48 0.25 0.51
CA SER A 203 5.28 -0.05 1.93
C SER A 203 6.33 -1.02 2.50
N GLU A 204 6.93 -1.87 1.66
CA GLU A 204 8.02 -2.80 2.03
C GLU A 204 9.28 -2.10 2.52
N GLN A 205 9.52 -0.84 2.11
CA GLN A 205 10.69 -0.06 2.50
C GLN A 205 10.44 0.79 3.77
N VAL A 206 9.17 0.92 4.20
CA VAL A 206 8.78 1.74 5.34
C VAL A 206 9.44 1.27 6.64
N PRO A 207 9.54 -0.04 6.98
CA PRO A 207 10.10 -0.48 8.25
C PRO A 207 11.53 0.00 8.51
N PHE A 208 12.41 -0.11 7.52
CA PHE A 208 13.79 0.34 7.63
C PHE A 208 13.87 1.86 7.83
N HIS A 209 13.17 2.62 6.98
CA HIS A 209 13.24 4.07 7.00
C HIS A 209 12.51 4.71 8.19
N LEU A 210 11.44 4.08 8.70
CA LEU A 210 10.75 4.53 9.90
C LEU A 210 11.60 4.29 11.15
N ASN A 211 12.22 3.11 11.29
CA ASN A 211 13.18 2.88 12.37
C ASN A 211 14.28 3.95 12.37
N ARG A 212 14.90 4.18 11.20
CA ARG A 212 15.91 5.23 11.04
C ARG A 212 15.37 6.63 11.34
N ALA A 213 14.10 6.92 11.05
CA ALA A 213 13.49 8.20 11.39
C ALA A 213 13.38 8.40 12.90
N MET A 214 12.91 7.37 13.60
CA MET A 214 12.75 7.43 15.04
C MET A 214 14.09 7.39 15.79
N ASP A 215 15.09 6.67 15.28
CA ASP A 215 16.49 6.74 15.78
C ASP A 215 17.08 8.14 15.64
N ASN A 216 16.72 8.85 14.57
CA ASN A 216 17.10 10.24 14.34
C ASN A 216 16.25 11.26 15.12
N GLY A 217 15.32 10.81 15.96
CA GLY A 217 14.53 11.66 16.86
C GLY A 217 13.16 12.08 16.34
N LEU A 218 12.60 11.41 15.32
CA LEU A 218 11.16 11.53 15.00
C LEU A 218 10.35 10.84 16.12
N SER A 219 9.41 11.55 16.74
CA SER A 219 8.60 10.94 17.80
C SER A 219 7.60 9.92 17.24
N PHE A 220 7.10 9.05 18.11
CA PHE A 220 6.03 8.12 17.78
C PHE A 220 4.79 8.86 17.26
N GLU A 221 4.37 9.92 17.95
CA GLU A 221 3.19 10.71 17.58
C GLU A 221 3.40 11.46 16.25
N GLU A 222 4.61 11.98 16.00
CA GLU A 222 4.95 12.61 14.72
C GLU A 222 4.91 11.60 13.57
N ALA A 223 5.39 10.37 13.80
CA ALA A 223 5.34 9.30 12.82
C ALA A 223 3.90 8.90 12.46
N GLN A 224 2.98 8.87 13.44
CA GLN A 224 1.56 8.57 13.21
C GLN A 224 0.86 9.59 12.29
N GLU A 225 1.30 10.86 12.32
CA GLU A 225 0.72 11.92 11.50
C GLU A 225 1.14 11.86 10.03
N ILE A 226 2.25 11.18 9.69
CA ILE A 226 2.73 11.09 8.30
C ILE A 226 1.68 10.48 7.35
N PRO A 227 1.13 9.27 7.57
CA PRO A 227 0.12 8.70 6.68
C PRO A 227 -1.15 9.56 6.64
N HIS A 228 -1.52 10.22 7.73
CA HIS A 228 -2.67 11.11 7.76
C HIS A 228 -2.48 12.31 6.81
N GLN A 229 -1.31 12.97 6.84
CA GLN A 229 -0.99 14.05 5.90
C GLN A 229 -0.92 13.53 4.46
N VAL A 230 -0.21 12.41 4.22
CA VAL A 230 0.04 11.85 2.88
C VAL A 230 -1.24 11.41 2.17
N ALA A 231 -2.26 10.95 2.92
CA ALA A 231 -3.54 10.48 2.38
C ALA A 231 -4.27 11.54 1.53
N TYR A 232 -4.22 12.81 1.95
CA TYR A 232 -4.87 13.92 1.24
C TYR A 232 -4.21 14.28 -0.09
N TYR A 233 -2.92 14.00 -0.24
CA TYR A 233 -2.14 14.37 -1.43
C TYR A 233 -1.97 13.22 -2.42
N THR A 234 -1.98 11.98 -1.94
CA THR A 234 -1.61 10.82 -2.76
C THR A 234 -2.62 9.67 -2.72
N GLY A 235 -3.70 9.83 -1.94
CA GLY A 235 -4.83 8.92 -1.87
C GLY A 235 -4.79 7.99 -0.65
N TRP A 236 -5.97 7.73 -0.09
CA TRP A 236 -6.19 6.88 1.08
C TRP A 236 -5.54 5.49 1.01
N PRO A 237 -5.68 4.72 -0.11
CA PRO A 237 -5.16 3.35 -0.16
C PRO A 237 -3.66 3.26 0.14
N LYS A 238 -2.86 4.19 -0.35
CA LYS A 238 -1.40 4.20 -0.12
C LYS A 238 -1.04 4.40 1.35
N SER A 239 -1.78 5.29 2.03
CA SER A 239 -1.58 5.53 3.46
C SER A 239 -2.04 4.34 4.30
N PHE A 240 -3.14 3.70 3.91
CA PHE A 240 -3.62 2.48 4.57
C PHE A 240 -2.66 1.29 4.39
N SER A 241 -2.05 1.12 3.21
CA SER A 241 -1.05 0.07 2.97
C SER A 241 0.19 0.21 3.86
N ALA A 242 0.53 1.43 4.29
CA ALA A 242 1.65 1.66 5.19
C ALA A 242 1.36 1.32 6.66
N LEU A 243 0.08 1.24 7.07
CA LEU A 243 -0.28 1.07 8.48
C LEU A 243 0.20 -0.25 9.08
N SER A 244 0.17 -1.36 8.33
CA SER A 244 0.65 -2.66 8.84
C SER A 244 2.19 -2.68 9.03
N PRO A 245 3.01 -2.29 8.03
CA PRO A 245 4.45 -2.13 8.23
C PRO A 245 4.82 -1.13 9.34
N MET A 246 4.10 -0.01 9.47
CA MET A 246 4.32 0.95 10.55
C MET A 246 3.97 0.37 11.93
N ARG A 247 2.85 -0.37 12.02
CA ARG A 247 2.45 -1.09 13.23
C ARG A 247 3.56 -2.01 13.72
N SER A 248 4.10 -2.85 12.85
CA SER A 248 5.20 -3.77 13.21
C SER A 248 6.40 -3.01 13.81
N VAL A 249 6.79 -1.86 13.24
CA VAL A 249 7.87 -1.04 13.81
C VAL A 249 7.50 -0.49 15.20
N PHE A 250 6.28 -0.02 15.38
CA PHE A 250 5.83 0.52 16.66
C PHE A 250 5.72 -0.56 17.74
N GLU A 251 5.31 -1.78 17.37
CA GLU A 251 5.26 -2.94 18.27
C GLU A 251 6.66 -3.40 18.66
N ASP A 252 7.59 -3.53 17.69
CA ASP A 252 8.99 -3.89 17.94
C ASP A 252 9.71 -2.87 18.84
N ARG A 253 9.30 -1.61 18.76
CA ARG A 253 9.80 -0.52 19.61
C ARG A 253 9.08 -0.38 20.95
N GLY A 254 7.97 -1.10 21.15
CA GLY A 254 7.14 -1.01 22.37
C GLY A 254 6.36 0.29 22.53
N GLU A 255 6.13 1.03 21.44
CA GLU A 255 5.36 2.30 21.43
C GLU A 255 3.84 2.05 21.50
N ILE A 256 3.41 0.94 20.91
CA ILE A 256 2.08 0.39 21.07
C ILE A 256 2.20 -1.03 21.60
N GLU A 257 1.20 -1.45 22.36
CA GLU A 257 1.02 -2.87 22.58
C GLU A 257 0.87 -3.53 21.21
N ALA A 258 1.57 -4.67 21.03
CA ALA A 258 1.23 -5.59 19.96
C ALA A 258 -0.29 -5.69 19.94
N ALA A 259 -0.90 -5.38 18.79
CA ALA A 259 -2.31 -5.69 18.65
C ALA A 259 -2.43 -7.13 19.12
N ALA A 260 -3.33 -7.39 20.08
CA ALA A 260 -3.85 -8.74 20.23
C ALA A 260 -4.36 -9.06 18.83
N SER A 261 -3.55 -9.77 18.05
CA SER A 261 -3.97 -10.21 16.76
C SER A 261 -5.24 -11.01 17.05
N GLU A 262 -6.20 -11.00 16.12
CA GLU A 262 -7.28 -11.98 16.22
C GLU A 262 -6.70 -13.43 16.27
N ASP A 263 -5.40 -13.54 15.95
CA ASP A 263 -4.46 -14.65 16.04
C ASP A 263 -3.69 -14.83 17.38
N ASP A 264 -3.64 -13.81 18.26
CA ASP A 264 -3.02 -13.78 19.61
C ASP A 264 -4.07 -13.87 20.71
N ALA A 265 -5.32 -14.13 20.34
CA ALA A 265 -5.98 -15.20 21.07
C ALA A 265 -5.09 -16.43 20.87
N GLU A 266 -4.09 -16.59 21.76
CA GLU A 266 -3.44 -17.85 22.01
C GLU A 266 -4.59 -18.86 21.96
N VAL A 267 -4.66 -19.68 20.90
CA VAL A 267 -5.65 -20.77 20.84
C VAL A 267 -5.13 -21.83 21.81
N THR A 268 -5.04 -21.44 23.08
CA THR A 268 -4.85 -22.27 24.27
C THR A 268 -6.08 -23.11 24.51
N THR A 269 -7.20 -22.72 23.92
CA THR A 269 -8.46 -23.44 24.00
C THR A 269 -8.80 -24.10 22.67
N LEU A 270 -9.08 -25.39 22.73
CA LEU A 270 -9.57 -26.17 21.58
C LEU A 270 -10.83 -25.51 20.98
N SER A 271 -10.79 -25.17 19.70
CA SER A 271 -11.98 -24.79 18.93
C SER A 271 -12.55 -26.02 18.22
N VAL A 272 -13.87 -26.07 18.06
CA VAL A 272 -14.56 -27.16 17.36
C VAL A 272 -15.44 -26.58 16.27
N VAL A 273 -15.05 -26.79 15.01
CA VAL A 273 -15.95 -26.61 13.87
C VAL A 273 -16.89 -27.83 13.84
N ARG A 274 -18.19 -27.60 14.00
CA ARG A 274 -19.17 -28.69 14.10
C ARG A 274 -19.48 -29.21 12.70
N SER A 275 -19.53 -30.54 12.57
CA SER A 275 -19.90 -31.19 11.31
C SER A 275 -21.22 -30.63 10.76
N GLY A 276 -21.20 -30.21 9.50
CA GLY A 276 -22.35 -29.65 8.79
C GLY A 276 -22.69 -28.21 9.17
N SER A 277 -21.82 -27.48 9.87
CA SER A 277 -22.05 -26.06 10.18
C SER A 277 -22.04 -25.21 8.92
N ASP A 278 -22.84 -24.14 8.95
CA ASP A 278 -22.93 -23.10 7.93
C ASP A 278 -23.04 -23.63 6.49
N PRO A 279 -24.01 -24.54 6.20
CA PRO A 279 -24.15 -25.11 4.88
C PRO A 279 -24.57 -24.03 3.88
N ALA A 280 -23.89 -23.98 2.75
CA ALA A 280 -24.18 -23.07 1.65
C ALA A 280 -24.15 -23.81 0.31
N GLN A 281 -25.04 -23.41 -0.60
CA GLN A 281 -25.01 -23.92 -1.97
C GLN A 281 -23.78 -23.39 -2.70
N GLY A 282 -23.09 -24.26 -3.43
CA GLY A 282 -22.02 -23.90 -4.35
C GLY A 282 -22.51 -22.87 -5.38
N PRO A 283 -21.84 -21.71 -5.54
CA PRO A 283 -22.23 -20.72 -6.53
C PRO A 283 -22.27 -21.32 -7.94
N GLY A 284 -23.35 -21.06 -8.69
CA GLY A 284 -23.55 -21.63 -10.03
C GLY A 284 -22.45 -21.30 -11.04
N GLU A 285 -21.69 -20.23 -10.82
CA GLU A 285 -20.50 -19.87 -11.61
C GLU A 285 -19.34 -20.85 -11.40
N ARG A 286 -19.23 -21.44 -10.20
CA ARG A 286 -18.13 -22.33 -9.78
C ARG A 286 -18.51 -23.81 -9.78
N PHE A 287 -19.81 -24.13 -9.72
CA PHE A 287 -20.30 -25.50 -9.56
C PHE A 287 -21.44 -25.84 -10.51
N THR A 288 -21.37 -27.01 -11.14
CA THR A 288 -22.44 -27.58 -11.97
C THR A 288 -23.17 -28.63 -11.15
N GLY A 289 -24.50 -28.67 -11.22
CA GLY A 289 -25.32 -29.54 -10.37
C GLY A 289 -25.48 -29.02 -8.95
N ASN A 290 -25.97 -29.88 -8.06
CA ASN A 290 -26.17 -29.54 -6.65
C ASN A 290 -24.91 -29.84 -5.84
N VAL A 291 -24.36 -28.80 -5.22
CA VAL A 291 -23.16 -28.86 -4.39
C VAL A 291 -23.41 -28.11 -3.10
N THR A 292 -23.15 -28.76 -1.96
CA THR A 292 -23.21 -28.13 -0.64
C THR A 292 -21.82 -28.01 -0.05
N VAL A 293 -21.43 -26.80 0.30
CA VAL A 293 -20.20 -26.51 1.06
C VAL A 293 -20.59 -26.30 2.52
N SER A 294 -19.90 -26.96 3.45
CA SER A 294 -20.16 -26.83 4.89
C SER A 294 -18.89 -27.07 5.69
N THR A 295 -18.93 -26.86 7.01
CA THR A 295 -17.81 -27.19 7.91
C THR A 295 -16.50 -26.53 7.43
N THR A 296 -16.58 -25.29 6.95
CA THR A 296 -15.42 -24.56 6.46
C THR A 296 -14.53 -24.13 7.62
N PHE A 297 -13.22 -24.08 7.38
CA PHE A 297 -12.26 -23.64 8.37
C PHE A 297 -11.10 -22.89 7.70
N SER A 298 -10.54 -21.98 8.47
CA SER A 298 -9.20 -21.42 8.27
C SER A 298 -8.40 -21.72 9.52
N ALA A 299 -7.12 -22.06 9.37
CA ALA A 299 -6.25 -22.20 10.51
C ALA A 299 -6.11 -20.85 11.23
N PRO A 300 -6.03 -20.86 12.57
CA PRO A 300 -5.75 -19.65 13.34
C PRO A 300 -4.30 -19.22 13.11
N GLY A 301 -3.99 -17.95 13.32
CA GLY A 301 -2.63 -17.45 13.17
C GLY A 301 -2.23 -17.15 11.74
N ASP A 302 -0.92 -16.99 11.57
CA ASP A 302 -0.23 -16.93 10.27
C ASP A 302 -0.28 -18.26 9.48
N ALA A 303 -0.98 -19.27 9.99
CA ALA A 303 -1.11 -20.55 9.34
C ALA A 303 -1.95 -20.40 8.05
N ARG A 304 -1.35 -20.77 6.93
CA ARG A 304 -1.96 -20.57 5.60
C ARG A 304 -3.08 -21.56 5.28
N LEU A 305 -3.31 -22.55 6.14
CA LEU A 305 -4.19 -23.69 5.89
C LEU A 305 -5.66 -23.28 5.94
N SER A 306 -6.45 -23.73 4.97
CA SER A 306 -7.91 -23.59 4.97
C SER A 306 -8.56 -24.78 4.28
N GLY A 307 -9.86 -24.93 4.46
CA GLY A 307 -10.58 -26.04 3.87
C GLY A 307 -12.07 -26.06 4.18
N GLY A 308 -12.71 -27.16 3.81
CA GLY A 308 -14.11 -27.41 4.09
C GLY A 308 -14.61 -28.73 3.52
N HIS A 309 -15.78 -29.16 4.00
CA HIS A 309 -16.50 -30.28 3.42
C HIS A 309 -17.29 -29.82 2.21
N VAL A 310 -17.15 -30.55 1.12
CA VAL A 310 -17.90 -30.30 -0.11
C VAL A 310 -18.59 -31.58 -0.52
N GLN A 311 -19.92 -31.54 -0.56
CA GLN A 311 -20.78 -32.64 -0.98
C GLN A 311 -21.33 -32.35 -2.37
N PHE A 312 -21.22 -33.34 -3.26
CA PHE A 312 -21.68 -33.30 -4.64
C PHE A 312 -22.76 -34.37 -4.82
N GLU A 313 -23.93 -33.97 -5.32
CA GLU A 313 -24.89 -34.94 -5.84
C GLU A 313 -24.34 -35.63 -7.11
N ALA A 314 -24.92 -36.74 -7.52
CA ALA A 314 -24.54 -37.44 -8.75
C ALA A 314 -24.52 -36.48 -9.95
N GLY A 315 -23.43 -36.49 -10.73
CA GLY A 315 -23.23 -35.56 -11.84
C GLY A 315 -22.67 -34.18 -11.48
N ALA A 316 -22.66 -33.81 -10.20
CA ALA A 316 -22.22 -32.48 -9.78
C ALA A 316 -20.70 -32.38 -9.72
N HIS A 317 -20.15 -31.24 -10.15
CA HIS A 317 -18.70 -31.04 -10.26
C HIS A 317 -18.32 -29.55 -10.25
N THR A 318 -17.05 -29.27 -9.99
CA THR A 318 -16.48 -27.91 -10.06
C THR A 318 -16.28 -27.44 -11.49
N ALA A 319 -16.20 -26.12 -11.69
CA ALA A 319 -15.52 -25.52 -12.83
C ALA A 319 -14.01 -25.83 -12.78
N TRP A 320 -13.31 -25.56 -13.88
CA TRP A 320 -11.85 -25.59 -13.89
C TRP A 320 -11.30 -24.53 -12.94
N HIS A 321 -10.24 -24.88 -12.20
CA HIS A 321 -9.59 -23.97 -11.28
C HIS A 321 -8.15 -24.38 -10.97
N SER A 322 -7.40 -23.50 -10.31
CA SER A 322 -6.06 -23.78 -9.80
C SER A 322 -5.81 -23.13 -8.43
N HIS A 323 -4.80 -23.64 -7.72
CA HIS A 323 -4.35 -23.16 -6.42
C HIS A 323 -2.84 -22.89 -6.44
N PRO A 324 -2.36 -21.72 -5.95
CA PRO A 324 -0.95 -21.35 -6.03
C PRO A 324 -0.02 -22.30 -5.24
N LEU A 325 -0.54 -22.96 -4.22
CA LEU A 325 0.20 -23.91 -3.36
C LEU A 325 -0.35 -25.35 -3.45
N GLY A 326 -1.23 -25.61 -4.41
CA GLY A 326 -1.88 -26.92 -4.60
C GLY A 326 -3.08 -27.16 -3.68
N GLN A 327 -3.62 -28.38 -3.74
CA GLN A 327 -4.78 -28.80 -2.94
C GLN A 327 -4.67 -30.28 -2.58
N THR A 328 -5.15 -30.64 -1.40
CA THR A 328 -5.36 -32.04 -0.98
C THR A 328 -6.84 -32.30 -0.77
N LEU A 329 -7.35 -33.39 -1.36
CA LEU A 329 -8.71 -33.88 -1.14
C LEU A 329 -8.64 -35.18 -0.35
N TYR A 330 -9.38 -35.28 0.75
CA TYR A 330 -9.63 -36.54 1.45
C TYR A 330 -11.07 -36.96 1.22
N ILE A 331 -11.29 -38.10 0.57
CA ILE A 331 -12.64 -38.55 0.21
C ILE A 331 -13.31 -39.16 1.44
N THR A 332 -14.38 -38.53 1.91
CA THR A 332 -15.09 -38.95 3.13
C THR A 332 -16.29 -39.85 2.82
N SER A 333 -16.84 -39.79 1.61
CA SER A 333 -17.96 -40.63 1.16
C SER A 333 -18.01 -40.70 -0.37
N GLY A 334 -18.47 -41.84 -0.91
CA GLY A 334 -18.67 -42.02 -2.34
C GLY A 334 -17.38 -42.21 -3.13
N CYS A 335 -17.45 -41.89 -4.42
CA CYS A 335 -16.36 -41.96 -5.39
C CYS A 335 -16.18 -40.60 -6.06
N ALA A 336 -14.98 -40.04 -6.01
CA ALA A 336 -14.62 -38.79 -6.68
C ALA A 336 -14.11 -39.06 -8.09
N LEU A 337 -14.45 -38.19 -9.03
CA LEU A 337 -13.72 -37.98 -10.28
C LEU A 337 -12.81 -36.76 -10.12
N VAL A 338 -11.55 -36.90 -10.50
CA VAL A 338 -10.58 -35.79 -10.49
C VAL A 338 -9.78 -35.80 -11.78
N GLN A 339 -9.58 -34.64 -12.39
CA GLN A 339 -8.81 -34.53 -13.62
C GLN A 339 -7.95 -33.26 -13.62
N ILE A 340 -6.67 -33.43 -13.96
CA ILE A 340 -5.79 -32.34 -14.37
C ILE A 340 -5.91 -32.16 -15.88
N ASP A 341 -5.94 -30.92 -16.35
CA ASP A 341 -6.03 -30.61 -17.78
C ASP A 341 -4.94 -31.31 -18.60
N GLY A 342 -5.36 -31.93 -19.71
CA GLY A 342 -4.49 -32.73 -20.57
C GLY A 342 -4.08 -34.10 -20.02
N GLN A 343 -4.59 -34.53 -18.86
CA GLN A 343 -4.36 -35.86 -18.30
C GLN A 343 -5.66 -36.69 -18.28
N ASP A 344 -5.49 -38.01 -18.18
CA ASP A 344 -6.61 -38.92 -17.97
C ASP A 344 -7.21 -38.70 -16.56
N PRO A 345 -8.54 -38.72 -16.43
CA PRO A 345 -9.20 -38.60 -15.13
C PRO A 345 -8.94 -39.82 -14.27
N ILE A 346 -8.90 -39.61 -12.95
CA ILE A 346 -8.74 -40.66 -11.94
C ILE A 346 -9.98 -40.74 -11.05
N THR A 347 -10.18 -41.91 -10.45
CA THR A 347 -11.13 -42.11 -9.36
C THR A 347 -10.43 -42.13 -8.01
N ALA A 348 -11.16 -41.69 -6.99
CA ALA A 348 -10.75 -41.84 -5.60
C ALA A 348 -11.94 -42.27 -4.75
N ALA A 349 -11.81 -43.38 -4.03
CA ALA A 349 -12.84 -43.94 -3.18
C ALA A 349 -12.75 -43.38 -1.75
N THR A 350 -13.76 -43.68 -0.94
CA THR A 350 -13.78 -43.29 0.48
C THR A 350 -12.51 -43.77 1.21
N GLY A 351 -11.80 -42.83 1.85
CA GLY A 351 -10.52 -43.06 2.52
C GLY A 351 -9.30 -42.70 1.68
N ASP A 352 -9.45 -42.48 0.38
CA ASP A 352 -8.35 -42.08 -0.50
C ASP A 352 -8.00 -40.59 -0.35
N ILE A 353 -6.74 -40.28 -0.67
CA ILE A 353 -6.20 -38.93 -0.68
C ILE A 353 -5.79 -38.59 -2.12
N VAL A 354 -6.28 -37.47 -2.63
CA VAL A 354 -5.85 -36.91 -3.92
C VAL A 354 -5.00 -35.67 -3.67
N GLN A 355 -3.78 -35.66 -4.21
CA GLN A 355 -2.86 -34.54 -4.12
C GLN A 355 -2.77 -33.85 -5.48
N ILE A 356 -3.14 -32.58 -5.51
CA ILE A 356 -3.20 -31.75 -6.72
C ILE A 356 -2.05 -30.74 -6.64
N PRO A 357 -1.08 -30.78 -7.58
CA PRO A 357 0.09 -29.91 -7.55
C PRO A 357 -0.25 -28.41 -7.61
N ALA A 358 0.71 -27.59 -7.16
CA ALA A 358 0.65 -26.14 -7.32
C ALA A 358 0.41 -25.74 -8.78
N ASP A 359 -0.46 -24.75 -8.96
CA ASP A 359 -0.87 -24.15 -10.23
C ASP A 359 -1.52 -25.11 -11.24
N ALA A 360 -1.73 -26.38 -10.89
CA ALA A 360 -2.39 -27.34 -11.77
C ALA A 360 -3.85 -26.90 -12.03
N ARG A 361 -4.16 -26.68 -13.31
CA ARG A 361 -5.55 -26.49 -13.77
C ARG A 361 -6.27 -27.83 -13.69
N HIS A 362 -7.30 -27.92 -12.84
CA HIS A 362 -7.99 -29.17 -12.57
C HIS A 362 -9.49 -28.94 -12.29
N TRP A 363 -10.26 -30.03 -12.29
CA TRP A 363 -11.62 -30.09 -11.77
C TRP A 363 -11.82 -31.38 -10.98
N HIS A 364 -12.85 -31.39 -10.14
CA HIS A 364 -13.27 -32.59 -9.43
C HIS A 364 -14.78 -32.60 -9.15
N GLY A 365 -15.34 -33.77 -8.90
CA GLY A 365 -16.77 -33.93 -8.63
C GLY A 365 -17.20 -35.36 -8.39
N ALA A 366 -18.52 -35.55 -8.36
CA ALA A 366 -19.18 -36.84 -8.28
C ALA A 366 -19.10 -37.63 -9.60
N THR A 367 -19.29 -38.94 -9.53
CA THR A 367 -19.54 -39.77 -10.71
C THR A 367 -20.95 -39.51 -11.26
N ALA A 368 -21.26 -40.03 -12.45
CA ALA A 368 -22.58 -39.86 -13.06
C ALA A 368 -23.72 -40.52 -12.25
N GLU A 369 -23.42 -41.57 -11.49
CA GLU A 369 -24.43 -42.38 -10.79
C GLU A 369 -24.40 -42.24 -9.26
N GLY A 370 -23.30 -41.75 -8.69
CA GLY A 370 -23.09 -41.73 -7.25
C GLY A 370 -22.76 -40.35 -6.71
N GLU A 371 -23.34 -39.99 -5.57
CA GLU A 371 -22.93 -38.82 -4.80
C GLU A 371 -21.55 -39.02 -4.19
N MET A 372 -20.87 -37.92 -3.87
CA MET A 372 -19.59 -37.98 -3.18
C MET A 372 -19.41 -36.81 -2.20
N THR A 373 -18.54 -36.99 -1.21
CA THR A 373 -18.11 -35.92 -0.31
C THR A 373 -16.62 -36.00 -0.08
N HIS A 374 -15.94 -34.85 -0.11
CA HIS A 374 -14.55 -34.74 0.32
C HIS A 374 -14.35 -33.61 1.33
N LEU A 375 -13.28 -33.74 2.10
CA LEU A 375 -12.63 -32.63 2.80
C LEU A 375 -11.57 -32.04 1.87
N ALA A 376 -11.78 -30.80 1.43
CA ALA A 376 -10.76 -30.04 0.71
C ALA A 376 -9.84 -29.31 1.69
N ILE A 377 -8.54 -29.36 1.43
CA ILE A 377 -7.49 -28.75 2.25
C ILE A 377 -6.52 -28.02 1.30
N LEU A 378 -6.25 -26.74 1.54
CA LEU A 378 -5.35 -25.92 0.74
C LEU A 378 -4.63 -24.86 1.56
N GLU A 379 -3.54 -24.32 1.03
CA GLU A 379 -2.84 -23.16 1.59
C GLU A 379 -3.11 -21.88 0.77
N GLN A 380 -3.22 -20.74 1.45
CA GLN A 380 -3.40 -19.42 0.83
C GLN A 380 -2.06 -18.69 0.64
N LEU A 381 -1.89 -17.99 -0.49
CA LEU A 381 -0.73 -17.13 -0.77
C LEU A 381 -1.25 -15.71 -1.06
N ASP A 382 -0.72 -14.68 -0.38
CA ASP A 382 -1.14 -13.28 -0.52
C ASP A 382 -2.67 -13.07 -0.42
N SER A 383 -3.30 -13.77 0.52
CA SER A 383 -4.77 -13.79 0.72
C SER A 383 -5.58 -14.28 -0.49
N LYS A 384 -4.94 -14.98 -1.44
CA LYS A 384 -5.56 -15.62 -2.60
C LYS A 384 -5.42 -17.14 -2.52
N GLY A 385 -6.55 -17.84 -2.47
CA GLY A 385 -6.58 -19.30 -2.34
C GLY A 385 -6.97 -20.06 -3.61
N THR A 386 -7.74 -19.47 -4.54
CA THR A 386 -8.26 -20.20 -5.72
C THR A 386 -8.45 -19.27 -6.91
N THR A 387 -7.96 -19.68 -8.07
CA THR A 387 -8.23 -19.03 -9.35
C THR A 387 -9.26 -19.85 -10.12
N TRP A 388 -10.49 -19.35 -10.19
CA TRP A 388 -11.59 -19.99 -10.92
C TRP A 388 -11.54 -19.65 -12.41
N MET A 389 -11.88 -20.62 -13.24
CA MET A 389 -11.89 -20.53 -14.69
C MET A 389 -13.28 -20.93 -15.23
N GLU A 390 -13.36 -21.29 -16.51
CA GLU A 390 -14.61 -21.67 -17.16
C GLU A 390 -15.19 -22.99 -16.66
N LYS A 391 -16.48 -23.16 -16.95
CA LYS A 391 -17.22 -24.40 -16.71
C LYS A 391 -16.63 -25.55 -17.50
N LEU A 392 -16.64 -26.72 -16.88
CA LEU A 392 -16.42 -27.98 -17.57
C LEU A 392 -17.54 -28.20 -18.60
N ASP A 393 -17.16 -28.49 -19.85
CA ASP A 393 -18.14 -28.82 -20.87
C ASP A 393 -18.66 -30.25 -20.67
N ALA A 394 -19.88 -30.50 -21.16
CA ALA A 394 -20.57 -31.78 -20.96
C ALA A 394 -19.84 -32.96 -21.62
N GLN A 395 -19.06 -32.73 -22.68
CA GLN A 395 -18.33 -33.79 -23.38
C GLN A 395 -17.12 -34.24 -22.56
N THR A 396 -16.37 -33.29 -22.00
CA THR A 396 -15.24 -33.57 -21.11
C THR A 396 -15.70 -34.32 -19.86
N TYR A 397 -16.80 -33.89 -19.24
CA TYR A 397 -17.39 -34.61 -18.11
C TYR A 397 -17.83 -36.04 -18.49
N ALA A 398 -18.55 -36.21 -19.60
CA ALA A 398 -19.03 -37.52 -20.04
C ALA A 398 -17.88 -38.48 -20.38
N ALA A 399 -16.80 -37.98 -21.00
CA ALA A 399 -15.61 -38.76 -21.28
C ALA A 399 -14.92 -39.24 -19.98
N ALA A 400 -14.89 -38.38 -18.96
CA ALA A 400 -14.31 -38.73 -17.68
C ALA A 400 -15.17 -39.73 -16.89
N ALA A 401 -16.49 -39.55 -16.88
CA ALA A 401 -17.41 -40.47 -16.23
C ALA A 401 -17.35 -41.87 -16.85
N ALA A 402 -17.21 -41.97 -18.18
CA ALA A 402 -17.13 -43.24 -18.89
C ALA A 402 -15.80 -44.01 -18.69
N ALA A 403 -14.74 -43.35 -18.22
CA ALA A 403 -13.45 -44.00 -17.95
C ALA A 403 -13.44 -44.78 -16.62
N CYS A 404 -14.54 -44.73 -15.87
CA CYS A 404 -14.63 -45.18 -14.47
C CYS A 404 -15.67 -46.29 -14.24
N ASP A 405 -16.37 -46.70 -15.30
CA ASP A 405 -17.13 -47.96 -15.42
C ASP A 405 -16.27 -49.01 -16.14
#